data_AF-A0A7C1BE30-F1
#
_entry.id   AF-A0A7C1BE30-F1
#
_cell.length_a   1.000
_cell.length_b   1.000
_cell.length_c   1.000
_cell.angle_alpha   90.00
_cell.angle_beta   90.00
_cell.angle_gamma   90.00
#
_symmetry.space_group_name_H-M   'P 1'
#
loop_
_entity.id
_entity.type
_entity.pdbx_description
1 polymer ?
#
loop_
_entity_poly.entity_id
_entity_poly.type
_entity_poly.pdbx_seq_one_letter_code
_entity_poly.pdbx_strand_id
1 'polypeptide(L)'
;IYNRASAWPRLYRANRDLIKDPNLIYPGWVLKVPHGLDRTYTVIPGDCLWKIAGFYWIYNNPREWTRIYNANKDKIKDPDLIYPDQVLDIPRD
;
A
#
# COMPACT_ATOMS: atom_id res chain seq x y z
N ILE A 1 3.02 14.22 12.36
CA ILE A 1 3.70 13.08 11.70
C ILE A 1 3.27 12.92 10.23
N TYR A 2 1.98 12.80 9.87
CA TYR A 2 1.57 12.83 8.45
C TYR A 2 0.79 14.07 8.00
N ASN A 3 0.32 14.91 8.94
CA ASN A 3 -0.53 16.08 8.68
C ASN A 3 -1.73 15.82 7.74
N ARG A 4 -2.17 14.56 7.64
CA ARG A 4 -3.25 14.10 6.77
C ARG A 4 -3.96 12.93 7.44
N ALA A 5 -5.24 13.08 7.73
CA ALA A 5 -6.05 11.99 8.29
C ALA A 5 -6.05 10.76 7.38
N SER A 6 -6.03 10.94 6.06
CA SER A 6 -5.97 9.86 5.06
C SER A 6 -4.68 9.01 5.08
N ALA A 7 -3.72 9.32 5.97
CA ALA A 7 -2.53 8.51 6.23
C ALA A 7 -2.77 7.29 7.12
N TRP A 8 -3.90 7.24 7.84
CA TRP A 8 -4.21 6.15 8.76
C TRP A 8 -4.13 4.76 8.10
N PRO A 9 -4.56 4.52 6.82
CA PRO A 9 -4.49 3.20 6.23
C PRO A 9 -3.04 2.73 6.03
N ARG A 10 -2.12 3.65 5.73
CA ARG A 10 -0.68 3.32 5.59
C ARG A 10 -0.07 2.93 6.92
N LEU A 11 -0.37 3.71 7.97
CA LEU A 11 0.08 3.42 9.32
C LEU A 11 -0.46 2.06 9.78
N TYR A 12 -1.76 1.83 9.63
CA TYR A 12 -2.39 0.56 9.97
C TYR A 12 -1.75 -0.60 9.20
N ARG A 13 -1.58 -0.46 7.87
CA ARG A 13 -0.93 -1.47 7.02
C ARG A 13 0.48 -1.83 7.50
N ALA A 14 1.29 -0.84 7.87
CA ALA A 14 2.65 -1.06 8.36
C ALA A 14 2.72 -1.76 9.72
N ASN A 15 1.62 -1.75 10.48
CA ASN A 15 1.56 -2.28 11.84
C ASN A 15 0.49 -3.38 12.00
N ARG A 16 0.02 -4.06 10.94
CA ARG A 16 -1.05 -5.09 11.07
C ARG A 16 -0.63 -6.32 11.88
N ASP A 17 0.67 -6.51 12.10
CA ASP A 17 1.21 -7.45 13.06
C ASP A 17 0.78 -7.10 14.49
N LEU A 18 0.79 -5.81 14.84
CA LEU A 18 0.47 -5.27 16.16
C LEU A 18 -1.00 -4.80 16.30
N ILE A 19 -1.50 -4.05 15.35
CA ILE A 19 -2.83 -3.42 15.35
C ILE A 19 -3.82 -4.36 14.67
N LYS A 20 -4.66 -5.06 15.45
CA LYS A 20 -5.75 -5.91 14.92
C LYS A 20 -7.03 -5.13 14.69
N ASP A 21 -7.30 -4.14 15.54
CA ASP A 21 -8.39 -3.18 15.38
C ASP A 21 -7.77 -1.79 15.13
N PRO A 22 -7.99 -1.17 13.96
CA PRO A 22 -7.45 0.15 13.64
C PRO A 22 -7.95 1.27 14.57
N ASN A 23 -9.04 1.06 15.31
CA ASN A 23 -9.58 2.03 16.27
C ASN A 23 -8.92 1.92 17.65
N LEU A 24 -8.11 0.90 17.91
CA LEU A 24 -7.47 0.66 19.20
C LEU A 24 -5.97 0.97 19.12
N ILE A 25 -5.52 1.94 19.92
CA ILE A 25 -4.11 2.21 20.20
C ILE A 25 -3.91 2.28 21.72
N TYR A 26 -2.87 1.63 22.23
CA TYR A 26 -2.59 1.59 23.66
C TYR A 26 -1.32 2.37 24.01
N PRO A 27 -1.27 3.03 25.19
CA PRO A 27 -0.04 3.64 25.70
C PRO A 27 1.11 2.62 25.74
N GLY A 28 2.31 3.06 25.34
CA GLY A 28 3.51 2.21 25.31
C GLY A 28 3.71 1.42 24.02
N TRP A 29 2.77 1.44 23.07
CA TRP A 29 2.99 0.88 21.74
C TRP A 29 4.07 1.64 20.97
N VAL A 30 5.02 0.89 20.41
CA VAL A 30 6.02 1.40 19.47
C VAL A 30 5.53 1.10 18.05
N LEU A 31 5.05 2.14 17.36
CA LEU A 31 4.51 2.01 16.00
C LEU A 31 5.59 2.24 14.94
N LYS A 32 5.56 1.41 13.89
CA LYS A 32 6.30 1.65 12.65
C LYS A 32 5.63 2.80 11.89
N VAL A 33 6.37 3.88 11.66
CA VAL A 33 5.90 5.06 10.93
C VAL A 33 6.61 5.09 9.56
N PRO A 34 5.99 4.59 8.47
CA PRO A 34 6.61 4.64 7.16
C PRO A 34 6.71 6.09 6.64
N HIS A 35 7.91 6.49 6.21
CA HIS A 35 8.18 7.81 5.64
C HIS A 35 8.39 7.72 4.12
N GLY A 36 8.18 8.83 3.39
CA GLY A 36 8.44 8.91 1.96
C GLY A 36 7.44 8.16 1.08
N LEU A 37 7.84 7.83 -0.15
CA LEU A 37 7.04 7.12 -1.15
C LEU A 37 7.57 5.68 -1.33
N ASP A 38 6.68 4.69 -1.41
CA ASP A 38 7.07 3.27 -1.41
C ASP A 38 7.57 2.81 -2.79
N ARG A 39 8.69 2.07 -2.86
CA ARG A 39 9.18 1.49 -4.12
C ARG A 39 8.67 0.08 -4.38
N THR A 40 8.05 -0.53 -3.38
CA THR A 40 7.42 -1.83 -3.46
C THR A 40 6.12 -1.81 -2.67
N TYR A 41 5.22 -2.73 -2.99
CA TYR A 41 3.94 -2.85 -2.32
C TYR A 41 3.53 -4.30 -2.19
N THR A 42 3.28 -4.75 -0.96
CA THR A 42 2.72 -6.07 -0.69
C THR A 42 1.19 -6.00 -0.74
N VAL A 43 0.60 -6.75 -1.67
CA VAL A 43 -0.85 -6.82 -1.87
C VAL A 43 -1.53 -7.39 -0.63
N ILE A 44 -2.67 -6.80 -0.26
CA ILE A 44 -3.51 -7.30 0.83
C ILE A 44 -4.89 -7.74 0.29
N PRO A 45 -5.65 -8.55 1.04
CA PRO A 45 -7.02 -8.89 0.66
C PRO A 45 -7.87 -7.65 0.36
N GLY A 46 -8.55 -7.65 -0.79
CA GLY A 46 -9.40 -6.54 -1.25
C GLY A 46 -8.67 -5.36 -1.88
N ASP A 47 -7.39 -5.52 -2.26
CA ASP A 47 -6.70 -4.57 -3.13
C ASP A 47 -6.97 -4.85 -4.60
N CYS A 48 -6.87 -3.81 -5.42
CA CYS A 48 -6.78 -3.87 -6.89
C CYS A 48 -5.77 -2.81 -7.34
N LEU A 49 -5.22 -2.94 -8.55
CA LEU A 49 -4.18 -2.03 -9.05
C LEU A 49 -4.60 -0.55 -9.02
N TRP A 50 -5.88 -0.28 -9.32
CA TRP A 50 -6.47 1.07 -9.26
C TRP A 50 -6.40 1.66 -7.85
N LYS A 51 -6.82 0.90 -6.84
CA LYS A 51 -6.78 1.31 -5.44
C LYS A 51 -5.35 1.53 -4.96
N ILE A 52 -4.43 0.64 -5.35
CA ILE A 52 -3.01 0.74 -5.01
C ILE A 52 -2.41 2.03 -5.56
N ALA A 53 -2.59 2.30 -6.86
CA ALA A 53 -2.12 3.54 -7.50
C ALA A 53 -2.71 4.81 -6.85
N GLY A 54 -3.95 4.73 -6.35
CA GLY A 54 -4.65 5.83 -5.69
C GLY A 54 -4.08 6.24 -4.34
N PHE A 55 -3.29 5.39 -3.67
CA PHE A 55 -2.70 5.77 -2.39
C PHE A 55 -1.72 6.93 -2.54
N TYR A 56 -1.79 7.92 -1.64
CA TYR A 56 -0.94 9.12 -1.74
C TYR A 56 0.57 8.81 -1.60
N TRP A 57 0.92 7.67 -0.98
CA TRP A 57 2.30 7.19 -0.87
C TRP A 57 2.73 6.32 -2.06
N ILE A 58 1.80 5.98 -2.94
CA ILE A 58 2.05 5.32 -4.23
C ILE A 58 2.07 6.41 -5.30
N TYR A 59 0.98 6.69 -6.02
CA TYR A 59 0.98 7.74 -7.05
C TYR A 59 0.04 8.89 -6.76
N ASN A 60 -0.80 8.78 -5.73
CA ASN A 60 -1.90 9.71 -5.49
C ASN A 60 -2.81 9.90 -6.74
N ASN A 61 -2.81 8.91 -7.64
CA ASN A 61 -3.53 8.95 -8.90
C ASN A 61 -3.90 7.51 -9.29
N PRO A 62 -5.16 7.10 -9.09
CA PRO A 62 -5.61 5.77 -9.44
C PRO A 62 -5.47 5.42 -10.93
N ARG A 63 -5.40 6.43 -11.82
CA ARG A 63 -5.23 6.23 -13.26
C ARG A 63 -3.84 5.71 -13.64
N GLU A 64 -2.87 5.81 -12.73
CA GLU A 64 -1.50 5.28 -12.90
C GLU A 64 -1.40 3.77 -12.65
N TRP A 65 -2.52 3.06 -12.47
CA TRP A 65 -2.51 1.61 -12.21
C TRP A 65 -1.81 0.82 -13.32
N THR A 66 -1.88 1.28 -14.57
CA THR A 66 -1.22 0.65 -15.72
C THR A 66 0.30 0.67 -15.59
N ARG A 67 0.86 1.68 -14.89
CA ARG A 67 2.30 1.76 -14.60
C ARG A 67 2.74 0.62 -13.66
N ILE A 68 1.93 0.32 -12.65
CA ILE A 68 2.16 -0.82 -11.75
C ILE A 68 2.09 -2.13 -12.55
N TYR A 69 1.05 -2.31 -13.37
CA TYR A 69 0.91 -3.50 -14.19
C TYR A 69 2.11 -3.70 -15.12
N ASN A 70 2.49 -2.67 -15.88
CA ASN A 70 3.56 -2.74 -16.85
C ASN A 70 4.91 -3.12 -16.23
N ALA A 71 5.21 -2.63 -15.03
CA ALA A 71 6.43 -2.95 -14.31
C ALA A 71 6.45 -4.35 -13.67
N ASN A 72 5.30 -5.01 -13.57
CA ASN A 72 5.14 -6.31 -12.90
C ASN A 72 4.52 -7.36 -13.82
N LYS A 73 4.66 -7.25 -15.15
CA LYS A 73 4.13 -8.22 -16.12
C LYS A 73 4.69 -9.63 -15.94
N ASP A 74 5.88 -9.73 -15.36
CA ASP A 74 6.50 -10.99 -14.95
C ASP A 74 5.77 -11.65 -13.75
N LYS A 75 5.07 -10.85 -12.93
CA LYS A 75 4.35 -11.30 -11.72
C LYS A 75 2.83 -11.32 -11.90
N ILE A 76 2.28 -10.50 -12.79
CA ILE A 76 0.84 -10.33 -13.01
C ILE A 76 0.52 -10.80 -14.43
N LYS A 77 -0.13 -11.96 -14.52
CA LYS A 77 -0.58 -12.51 -15.80
C LYS A 77 -1.87 -11.88 -16.29
N ASP A 78 -2.74 -11.52 -15.37
CA ASP A 78 -4.03 -10.87 -15.62
C ASP A 78 -4.09 -9.61 -14.72
N PRO A 79 -4.23 -8.40 -15.29
CA PRO A 79 -4.26 -7.16 -14.51
C PRO A 79 -5.41 -7.08 -13.49
N ASP A 80 -6.48 -7.86 -13.69
CA ASP A 80 -7.62 -7.92 -12.76
C ASP A 80 -7.40 -8.95 -11.63
N LEU A 81 -6.33 -9.75 -11.69
CA LEU A 81 -6.00 -10.78 -10.70
C LEU A 81 -4.64 -10.51 -10.04
N ILE A 82 -4.70 -9.95 -8.84
CA ILE A 82 -3.57 -9.86 -7.90
C ILE A 82 -3.90 -10.63 -6.61
N TYR A 83 -2.90 -11.25 -6.00
CA TYR A 83 -3.08 -12.13 -4.85
C TYR A 83 -2.50 -11.51 -3.58
N PRO A 84 -3.06 -11.77 -2.39
CA PRO A 84 -2.43 -11.42 -1.12
C PRO A 84 -0.97 -11.90 -1.06
N ASP A 85 -0.13 -11.12 -0.38
CA ASP A 85 1.32 -11.34 -0.20
C ASP A 85 2.17 -11.24 -1.47
N GLN A 86 1.54 -10.99 -2.63
CA GLN A 86 2.27 -10.65 -3.85
C GLN A 86 2.99 -9.30 -3.68
N VAL A 87 4.29 -9.28 -3.98
CA VAL A 87 5.11 -8.06 -3.91
C VAL A 87 5.23 -7.42 -5.28
N LEU A 88 4.68 -6.22 -5.40
CA LEU A 88 4.70 -5.42 -6.62
C LEU A 88 5.78 -4.36 -6.55
N ASP A 89 6.50 -4.17 -7.66
CA ASP A 89 7.40 -3.03 -7.85
C ASP A 89 6.60 -1.79 -8.20
N ILE A 90 6.98 -0.65 -7.62
CA ILE A 90 6.33 0.64 -7.81
C ILE A 90 7.36 1.60 -8.45
N PRO A 91 7.39 1.71 -9.79
CA PRO A 91 8.28 2.62 -10.53
C PRO A 91 8.16 4.06 -10.06
N ARG A 92 9.25 4.82 -10.06
CA ARG A 92 9.31 6.21 -9.54
C ARG A 92 9.84 7.23 -10.55
N ASP A 93 10.38 6.73 -11.63
CA ASP A 93 11.01 7.34 -12.79
C ASP A 93 10.03 7.61 -13.93
#